data_AF-A0A1H6UYA0-F1
#
_entry.id   AF-A0A1H6UYA0-F1
#
_cell.length_a   1.000
_cell.length_b   1.000
_cell.length_c   1.000
_cell.angle_alpha   90.00
_cell.angle_beta   90.00
_cell.angle_gamma   90.00
#
_symmetry.space_group_name_H-M   'P 1'
#
loop_
_entity.id
_entity.type
_entity.pdbx_description
1 polymer ?
#
loop_
_entity_poly.entity_id
_entity_poly.type
_entity_poly.pdbx_seq_one_letter_code
_entity_poly.pdbx_strand_id
1 'polypeptide(L)'
;MATDSAFVDEPADADSEAAVEETVRVSPADIEGLANADDSEAAAIAVAIAAHLRDQQVAAAAAAATAEDDDGESRRSWAFAGRLEAIGESANRPPSNTPKDGWTAASRADRF
;
A
#
# COMPACT_ATOMS: atom_id res chain seq x y z
N MET A 1 -39.20 -18.32 34.76
CA MET A 1 -38.21 -18.80 33.78
C MET A 1 -37.33 -17.62 33.43
N ALA A 2 -36.08 -17.65 33.89
CA ALA A 2 -35.07 -16.65 33.56
C ALA A 2 -34.19 -17.23 32.44
N THR A 3 -34.03 -16.50 31.34
CA THR A 3 -33.04 -16.82 30.31
C THR A 3 -31.90 -15.82 30.39
N ASP A 4 -30.75 -16.42 30.68
CA ASP A 4 -29.37 -15.99 30.58
C ASP A 4 -29.04 -15.30 29.24
N SER A 5 -28.26 -14.21 29.30
CA SER A 5 -27.42 -13.72 28.21
C SER A 5 -26.41 -12.74 28.80
N ALA A 6 -25.31 -13.30 29.30
CA ALA A 6 -24.09 -12.56 29.55
C ALA A 6 -23.52 -12.10 28.19
N PHE A 7 -23.53 -10.79 27.95
CA PHE A 7 -22.78 -10.16 26.88
C PHE A 7 -21.30 -10.26 27.27
N VAL A 8 -20.60 -11.24 26.71
CA VAL A 8 -19.14 -11.34 26.79
C VAL A 8 -18.59 -10.18 25.97
N ASP A 9 -18.11 -9.15 26.67
CA ASP A 9 -17.21 -8.16 26.11
C ASP A 9 -15.86 -8.86 25.91
N GLU A 10 -15.63 -9.36 24.70
CA GLU A 10 -14.33 -9.85 24.27
C GLU A 10 -13.55 -8.63 23.77
N PRO A 11 -12.55 -8.11 24.51
CA PRO A 11 -11.62 -7.18 23.91
C PRO A 11 -10.87 -7.94 22.81
N ALA A 12 -11.21 -7.63 21.57
CA ALA A 12 -10.32 -7.84 20.44
C ALA A 12 -9.09 -6.94 20.68
N ASP A 13 -8.16 -7.43 21.50
CA ASP A 13 -6.77 -7.05 21.42
C ASP A 13 -6.32 -7.49 20.03
N ALA A 14 -6.57 -6.62 19.06
CA ALA A 14 -5.84 -6.58 17.82
C ALA A 14 -4.39 -6.33 18.22
N ASP A 15 -3.67 -7.43 18.41
CA ASP A 15 -2.22 -7.49 18.33
C ASP A 15 -1.88 -7.05 16.90
N SER A 16 -1.95 -5.74 16.69
CA SER A 16 -1.33 -5.06 15.58
C SER A 16 0.14 -5.12 15.92
N GLU A 17 0.71 -6.31 15.72
CA GLU A 17 2.13 -6.50 15.53
C GLU A 17 2.47 -5.65 14.30
N ALA A 18 2.68 -4.36 14.55
CA ALA A 18 3.39 -3.48 13.67
C ALA A 18 4.72 -4.21 13.46
N ALA A 19 4.81 -4.92 12.33
CA ALA A 19 6.02 -5.53 11.85
C ALA A 19 7.10 -4.47 12.00
N VAL A 20 7.91 -4.63 13.04
CA VAL A 20 9.11 -3.85 13.23
C VAL A 20 9.98 -4.30 12.07
N GLU A 21 9.88 -3.58 10.95
CA GLU A 21 10.91 -3.64 9.93
C GLU A 21 12.17 -3.14 10.62
N GLU A 22 12.92 -4.10 11.16
CA GLU A 22 14.27 -3.89 11.66
C GLU A 22 15.09 -3.49 10.44
N THR A 23 15.11 -2.19 10.16
CA THR A 23 15.91 -1.64 9.08
C THR A 23 17.37 -1.87 9.45
N VAL A 24 17.98 -2.87 8.81
CA VAL A 24 19.42 -3.13 8.92
C VAL A 24 20.14 -1.83 8.55
N ARG A 25 20.85 -1.24 9.53
CA ARG A 25 21.65 -0.05 9.29
C ARG A 25 22.96 -0.46 8.63
N VAL A 26 23.13 -0.09 7.37
CA VAL A 26 24.40 -0.27 6.64
C VAL A 26 25.34 0.88 7.00
N SER A 27 26.53 0.55 7.47
CA SER A 27 27.59 1.51 7.79
C SER A 27 28.49 1.76 6.57
N PRO A 28 29.23 2.89 6.50
CA PRO A 28 30.14 3.15 5.38
C PRO A 28 31.27 2.10 5.28
N ALA A 29 31.67 1.48 6.40
CA ALA A 29 32.67 0.43 6.40
C ALA A 29 32.18 -0.86 5.69
N ASP A 30 30.88 -1.15 5.78
CA ASP A 30 30.26 -2.30 5.10
C ASP A 30 30.29 -2.12 3.58
N ILE A 31 30.20 -0.87 3.10
CA ILE A 31 30.28 -0.54 1.67
C ILE A 31 31.72 -0.58 1.16
N GLU A 32 32.69 -0.09 1.95
CA GLU A 32 34.12 -0.09 1.56
C GLU A 32 34.66 -1.53 1.39
N GLY A 33 34.22 -2.46 2.23
CA GLY A 33 34.58 -3.88 2.12
C GLY A 33 34.16 -4.50 0.78
N LEU A 34 33.10 -3.99 0.16
CA LEU A 34 32.55 -4.51 -1.10
C LEU A 34 33.52 -4.38 -2.27
N ALA A 35 34.32 -3.31 -2.30
CA ALA A 35 35.32 -3.09 -3.34
C ALA A 35 36.48 -4.10 -3.29
N ASN A 36 36.66 -4.77 -2.14
CA ASN A 36 37.72 -5.73 -1.88
C ASN A 36 37.18 -7.18 -1.73
N ALA A 37 35.91 -7.41 -2.06
CA ALA A 37 35.30 -8.73 -1.98
C ALA A 37 36.01 -9.72 -2.89
N ASP A 38 36.28 -10.92 -2.38
CA ASP A 38 36.79 -12.00 -3.21
C ASP A 38 35.70 -12.58 -4.14
N ASP A 39 36.08 -13.45 -5.08
CA ASP A 39 35.15 -14.00 -6.06
C ASP A 39 33.98 -14.76 -5.42
N SER A 40 34.21 -15.43 -4.28
CA SER A 40 33.17 -16.18 -3.56
C SER A 40 32.19 -15.23 -2.88
N GLU A 41 32.71 -14.19 -2.23
CA GLU A 41 31.91 -13.14 -1.61
C GLU A 41 31.11 -12.37 -2.65
N ALA A 42 31.73 -11.95 -3.76
CA ALA A 42 31.08 -11.27 -4.87
C ALA A 42 29.94 -12.12 -5.47
N ALA A 43 30.16 -13.44 -5.61
CA ALA A 43 29.12 -14.36 -6.05
C ALA A 43 27.94 -14.44 -5.05
N ALA A 44 28.22 -14.51 -3.75
CA ALA A 44 27.19 -14.52 -2.72
C ALA A 44 26.34 -13.24 -2.73
N ILE A 45 26.99 -12.08 -2.90
CA ILE A 45 26.32 -10.78 -3.01
C ILE A 45 25.44 -10.73 -4.27
N ALA A 46 25.97 -11.17 -5.42
CA ALA A 46 25.20 -11.21 -6.66
C ALA A 46 23.96 -12.13 -6.54
N VAL A 47 24.10 -13.28 -5.87
CA VAL A 47 22.98 -14.19 -5.59
C VAL A 47 21.93 -13.52 -4.70
N ALA A 48 22.34 -12.85 -3.63
CA ALA A 48 21.42 -12.14 -2.74
C ALA A 48 20.64 -11.04 -3.48
N ILE A 49 21.31 -10.24 -4.31
CA ILE A 49 20.65 -9.20 -5.13
C ILE A 49 19.68 -9.83 -6.13
N ALA A 50 20.10 -10.89 -6.83
CA ALA A 50 19.25 -11.57 -7.80
C ALA A 50 17.99 -12.18 -7.15
N ALA A 51 18.14 -12.79 -5.97
CA ALA A 51 17.02 -13.30 -5.18
C ALA A 51 16.05 -12.18 -4.79
N HIS A 52 16.57 -11.06 -4.25
CA HIS A 52 15.75 -9.92 -3.87
C HIS A 52 14.97 -9.32 -5.06
N LEU A 53 15.62 -9.17 -6.21
CA LEU A 53 14.95 -8.69 -7.44
C LEU A 53 13.89 -9.69 -7.90
N ARG A 54 14.14 -10.99 -7.77
CA ARG A 54 13.15 -12.02 -8.12
C ARG A 54 11.93 -11.95 -7.22
N ASP A 55 12.13 -11.77 -5.91
CA ASP A 55 11.05 -11.64 -4.93
C ASP A 55 10.21 -10.39 -5.21
N GLN A 56 10.85 -9.25 -5.53
CA GLN A 56 10.14 -8.04 -5.95
C GLN A 56 9.31 -8.26 -7.22
N GLN A 57 9.84 -8.97 -8.21
CA GLN A 57 9.09 -9.28 -9.44
C GLN A 57 7.88 -10.18 -9.16
N VAL A 58 8.01 -11.16 -8.27
CA VAL A 58 6.90 -12.03 -7.86
C VAL A 58 5.83 -11.22 -7.11
N ALA A 59 6.24 -10.37 -6.17
CA ALA A 59 5.33 -9.48 -5.46
C ALA A 59 4.61 -8.51 -6.41
N ALA A 60 5.32 -7.92 -7.38
CA ALA A 60 4.74 -7.04 -8.38
C ALA A 60 3.74 -7.79 -9.29
N ALA A 61 4.06 -9.02 -9.71
CA ALA A 61 3.14 -9.85 -10.50
C ALA A 61 1.88 -10.21 -9.71
N ALA A 62 2.02 -10.53 -8.42
CA ALA A 62 0.89 -10.79 -7.53
C ALA A 62 0.01 -9.55 -7.35
N ALA A 63 0.61 -8.38 -7.15
CA ALA A 63 -0.11 -7.10 -7.05
C ALA A 63 -0.81 -6.70 -8.36
N ALA A 64 -0.23 -7.02 -9.51
CA ALA A 64 -0.87 -6.79 -10.81
C ALA A 64 -2.10 -7.70 -11.00
N ALA A 65 -2.01 -8.97 -10.61
CA ALA A 65 -3.13 -9.91 -10.68
C ALA A 65 -4.31 -9.50 -9.79
N THR A 66 -4.06 -8.88 -8.62
CA THR A 66 -5.14 -8.37 -7.75
C THR A 66 -5.68 -7.01 -8.18
N ALA A 67 -4.91 -6.24 -8.95
CA ALA A 67 -5.35 -4.96 -9.49
C ALA A 67 -6.35 -5.09 -10.64
N GLU A 68 -6.47 -6.27 -11.27
CA GLU A 68 -7.51 -6.54 -12.27
C GLU A 68 -8.91 -6.68 -11.66
N ASP A 69 -9.02 -6.95 -10.36
CA ASP A 69 -10.29 -7.05 -9.61
C ASP A 69 -10.67 -5.76 -8.84
N ASP A 70 -9.70 -4.86 -8.59
CA ASP A 70 -9.94 -3.57 -7.95
C ASP A 70 -9.87 -2.46 -9.01
N ASP A 71 -11.01 -2.18 -9.65
CA ASP A 71 -11.20 -1.03 -10.53
C ASP A 71 -10.57 0.20 -9.86
N GLY A 72 -9.39 0.63 -10.33
CA GLY A 72 -8.56 1.67 -9.68
C GLY A 72 -9.27 3.01 -9.44
N GLU A 73 -10.50 3.15 -9.93
CA GLU A 73 -11.53 4.09 -9.50
C GLU A 73 -11.71 4.14 -7.97
N SER A 74 -11.80 2.98 -7.30
CA SER A 74 -12.04 2.87 -5.86
C SER A 74 -10.89 3.51 -5.07
N ARG A 75 -9.65 3.08 -5.29
CA ARG A 75 -8.48 3.60 -4.57
C ARG A 75 -8.25 5.10 -4.77
N ARG A 76 -8.52 5.62 -5.98
CA ARG A 76 -8.45 7.06 -6.29
C ARG A 76 -9.55 7.86 -5.58
N SER A 77 -10.73 7.27 -5.41
CA SER A 77 -11.86 7.92 -4.74
C SER A 77 -11.58 8.18 -3.24
N TRP A 78 -10.95 7.23 -2.52
CA TRP A 78 -10.60 7.40 -1.11
C TRP A 78 -9.50 8.44 -0.89
N ALA A 79 -8.45 8.42 -1.73
CA ALA A 79 -7.39 9.42 -1.65
C ALA A 79 -7.88 10.84 -2.01
N PHE A 80 -8.84 10.94 -2.92
CA PHE A 80 -9.48 12.21 -3.27
C PHE A 80 -10.41 12.72 -2.16
N ALA A 81 -11.23 11.85 -1.57
CA ALA A 81 -12.09 12.19 -0.43
C ALA A 81 -11.27 12.67 0.78
N GLY A 82 -10.15 12.00 1.11
CA GLY A 82 -9.26 12.43 2.18
C GLY A 82 -8.59 13.79 1.94
N ARG A 83 -8.27 14.12 0.68
CA ARG A 83 -7.76 15.46 0.32
C ARG A 83 -8.81 16.55 0.41
N LEU A 84 -10.06 16.25 0.08
CA LEU A 84 -11.18 17.18 0.23
C LEU A 84 -11.49 17.46 1.70
N GLU A 85 -11.49 16.42 2.55
CA GLU A 85 -11.66 16.58 4.00
C GLU A 85 -10.57 17.46 4.63
N ALA A 86 -9.32 17.32 4.18
CA ALA A 86 -8.20 18.13 4.67
C ALA A 86 -8.34 19.64 4.38
N ILE A 87 -9.16 20.02 3.38
CA ILE A 87 -9.48 21.43 3.07
C ILE A 87 -10.90 21.83 3.52
N GLY A 88 -11.58 20.96 4.28
CA GLY A 88 -12.93 21.19 4.80
C GLY A 88 -14.04 21.08 3.76
N GLU A 89 -13.75 20.49 2.61
CA GLU A 89 -14.70 20.27 1.52
C GLU A 89 -15.28 18.86 1.60
N SER A 90 -16.60 18.72 1.52
CA SER A 90 -17.24 17.41 1.43
C SER A 90 -17.38 17.01 -0.03
N ALA A 91 -16.81 15.86 -0.39
CA ALA A 91 -16.96 15.28 -1.73
C ALA A 91 -18.42 14.81 -1.92
N ASN A 92 -19.31 15.70 -2.36
CA ASN A 92 -20.66 15.28 -2.69
C ASN A 92 -20.61 14.23 -3.82
N ARG A 93 -21.46 13.20 -3.71
CA ARG A 93 -21.50 12.11 -4.69
C ARG A 93 -21.75 12.70 -6.08
N PRO A 94 -20.93 12.35 -7.09
CA PRO A 94 -21.13 12.86 -8.44
C PRO A 94 -22.54 12.50 -8.94
N PRO A 95 -23.30 13.43 -9.53
CA PRO A 95 -24.61 13.13 -10.09
C PRO A 95 -24.50 12.10 -11.21
N SER A 96 -25.58 11.36 -11.48
CA SER A 96 -25.58 10.21 -12.40
C SER A 96 -25.22 10.53 -13.85
N ASN A 97 -25.21 11.81 -14.22
CA ASN A 97 -24.81 12.34 -15.52
C ASN A 97 -23.33 12.78 -15.56
N THR A 98 -22.55 12.55 -14.51
CA THR A 98 -21.12 12.89 -14.47
C THR A 98 -20.33 11.98 -15.42
N PRO A 99 -19.52 12.54 -16.34
CA PRO A 99 -18.62 11.76 -17.17
C PRO A 99 -17.65 10.93 -16.32
N LYS A 100 -17.39 9.68 -16.73
CA LYS A 100 -16.45 8.78 -16.02
C LYS A 100 -14.99 9.23 -16.11
N ASP A 101 -14.67 10.09 -17.09
CA ASP A 101 -13.33 10.66 -17.22
C ASP A 101 -13.16 11.87 -16.28
N GLY A 102 -12.17 11.79 -15.40
CA GLY A 102 -11.94 12.80 -14.37
C GLY A 102 -11.57 14.19 -14.90
N TRP A 103 -10.89 14.28 -16.05
CA TRP A 103 -10.51 15.57 -16.64
C TRP A 103 -11.70 16.28 -17.29
N THR A 104 -12.55 15.49 -17.96
CA THR A 104 -13.82 15.95 -18.54
C THR A 104 -14.81 16.36 -17.46
N ALA A 105 -14.89 15.62 -16.35
CA ALA A 105 -15.72 15.99 -15.21
C ALA A 105 -15.25 17.31 -14.58
N ALA A 106 -13.94 17.48 -14.36
CA ALA A 106 -13.37 18.71 -13.81
C ALA A 106 -13.63 19.95 -14.69
N SER A 107 -13.51 19.81 -16.03
CA SER A 107 -13.79 20.91 -16.96
C SER A 107 -15.28 21.32 -17.02
N ARG A 108 -16.20 20.50 -16.50
CA ARG A 108 -17.66 20.75 -16.49
C ARG A 108 -18.22 20.90 -15.08
N ALA A 109 -17.36 21.12 -14.09
CA ALA A 109 -17.78 21.28 -12.70
C ALA A 109 -18.75 22.46 -12.49
N ASP A 110 -18.79 23.45 -13.40
CA ASP A 110 -19.75 24.56 -13.37
C ASP A 110 -21.21 24.15 -13.65
N ARG A 111 -21.43 22.91 -14.12
CA ARG A 111 -22.74 22.38 -14.53
C ARG A 111 -23.37 21.41 -13.51
N PHE A 112 -22.68 21.16 -12.41
CA PHE A 112 -23.11 20.29 -11.30
C PHE A 112 -23.16 21.10 -10.00
#